data_AF-A0A932B067-F1
#
_entry.id   AF-A0A932B067-F1
#
_cell.length_a   1.000
_cell.length_b   1.000
_cell.length_c   1.000
_cell.angle_alpha   90.00
_cell.angle_beta   90.00
_cell.angle_gamma   90.00
#
_symmetry.space_group_name_H-M   'P 1'
#
loop_
_entity.id
_entity.type
_entity.pdbx_description
1 polymer ?
#
loop_
_entity_poly.entity_id
_entity_poly.type
_entity_poly.pdbx_seq_one_letter_code
_entity_poly.pdbx_strand_id
1 'polypeptide(L)'
;MISIPFFLLRTTTAGAALLTGLLQTFVFAHVLSPERFSIFILVAAIGYSLWLIDLGIVKILFVRLRARFLTSDRSDAVAGHATAVVLFYFVLASIGALLCFIFMATQTSATVREAAEFGLFFWFIALNLVWFALRNISIAVDEYVLFEVLETVRRAGYFIALAAVLFGLPLLVMLIALNALWVAVLTVCIKRMIRHAALLPRIRGFFVHLRSFVRANRAELARSGTYAGSEIFIYNYPYFVVPLLFGLGAPPIILDTSFKVFRGGSTVFGAVCDILVPRQTSALAERDGPTLVRATLLAAALCALPAAVVSLILLIGADRLFAFLLGSAATMPPAVTPILIVLLFADLTKMVTHSVLVHAGFFRDVARIGMGVAAAMAALGAFAIATHLDLVHFLQAYAAVYVCAAVAATVMMIRGPFRLAHQGAAVAQPAIR
;
A
#
# COMPACT_ATOMS: atom_id res chain seq x y z
N MET A 1 -20.42 -7.98 -17.20
CA MET A 1 -21.01 -6.74 -16.64
C MET A 1 -20.45 -6.56 -15.23
N ILE A 2 -19.91 -5.38 -14.92
CA ILE A 2 -19.27 -5.10 -13.63
C ILE A 2 -20.38 -4.89 -12.60
N SER A 3 -20.31 -5.59 -11.46
CA SER A 3 -21.32 -5.41 -10.42
C SER A 3 -21.13 -4.02 -9.78
N ILE A 4 -22.11 -3.15 -9.96
CA ILE A 4 -22.19 -1.82 -9.33
C ILE A 4 -21.88 -1.87 -7.81
N PRO A 5 -22.31 -2.91 -7.06
CA PRO A 5 -21.94 -3.06 -5.65
C PRO A 5 -20.43 -3.18 -5.40
N PHE A 6 -19.70 -3.90 -6.26
CA PHE A 6 -18.25 -4.05 -6.12
C PHE A 6 -17.54 -2.72 -6.37
N PHE A 7 -17.99 -1.95 -7.36
CA PHE A 7 -17.47 -0.61 -7.63
C PHE A 7 -17.66 0.32 -6.43
N LEU A 8 -18.88 0.40 -5.89
CA LEU A 8 -19.17 1.25 -4.75
C LEU A 8 -18.32 0.86 -3.54
N LEU A 9 -18.22 -0.44 -3.23
CA LEU A 9 -17.44 -0.92 -2.09
C LEU A 9 -15.93 -0.63 -2.24
N ARG A 10 -15.39 -0.82 -3.45
CA ARG A 10 -13.98 -0.54 -3.74
C ARG A 10 -13.64 0.95 -3.68
N THR A 11 -14.49 1.80 -4.26
CA THR A 11 -14.32 3.26 -4.21
C THR A 11 -14.47 3.78 -2.78
N THR A 12 -15.43 3.27 -2.01
CA THR A 12 -15.64 3.68 -0.63
C THR A 12 -14.45 3.29 0.25
N THR A 13 -13.92 2.08 0.08
CA THR A 13 -12.73 1.63 0.84
C THR A 13 -11.46 2.39 0.45
N ALA A 14 -11.29 2.75 -0.83
CA ALA A 14 -10.20 3.61 -1.28
C ALA A 14 -10.31 5.03 -0.71
N GLY A 15 -11.47 5.67 -0.85
CA GLY A 15 -11.73 7.01 -0.33
C GLY A 15 -11.59 7.08 1.19
N ALA A 16 -12.12 6.09 1.92
CA ALA A 16 -11.95 6.02 3.36
C ALA A 16 -10.49 5.85 3.77
N ALA A 17 -9.65 5.15 3.00
CA ALA A 17 -8.23 4.99 3.33
C ALA A 17 -7.47 6.33 3.19
N LEU A 18 -7.77 7.09 2.13
CA LEU A 18 -7.24 8.44 1.96
C LEU A 18 -7.68 9.36 3.10
N LEU A 19 -8.98 9.36 3.42
CA LEU A 19 -9.53 10.19 4.50
C LEU A 19 -8.90 9.84 5.85
N THR A 20 -8.68 8.56 6.13
CA THR A 20 -7.98 8.11 7.33
C THR A 20 -6.57 8.70 7.43
N GLY A 21 -5.79 8.67 6.35
CA GLY A 21 -4.44 9.24 6.34
C GLY A 21 -4.44 10.74 6.63
N LEU A 22 -5.35 11.49 5.98
CA LEU A 22 -5.47 12.94 6.15
C LEU A 22 -5.97 13.33 7.54
N LEU A 23 -6.97 12.62 8.07
CA LEU A 23 -7.49 12.88 9.42
C LEU A 23 -6.44 12.58 10.48
N GLN A 24 -5.65 11.51 10.32
CA GLN A 24 -4.53 11.22 11.21
C GLN A 24 -3.49 12.35 11.17
N THR A 25 -3.12 12.84 9.98
CA THR A 25 -2.23 14.01 9.85
C THR A 25 -2.79 15.21 10.60
N PHE A 26 -4.05 15.54 10.36
CA PHE A 26 -4.71 16.66 10.99
C PHE A 26 -4.65 16.56 12.52
N VAL A 27 -5.11 15.45 13.10
CA VAL A 27 -5.13 15.28 14.56
C VAL A 27 -3.72 15.30 15.13
N PHE A 28 -2.76 14.60 14.52
CA PHE A 28 -1.40 14.56 15.04
C PHE A 28 -0.69 15.90 14.94
N ALA A 29 -0.90 16.66 13.88
CA ALA A 29 -0.34 18.00 13.72
C ALA A 29 -0.88 19.01 14.76
N HIS A 30 -2.12 18.82 15.24
CA HIS A 30 -2.74 19.74 16.21
C HIS A 30 -2.53 19.33 17.66
N VAL A 31 -2.27 18.04 17.92
CA VAL A 31 -2.16 17.49 19.28
C VAL A 31 -0.71 17.22 19.70
N LEU A 32 0.17 16.90 18.75
CA LEU A 32 1.57 16.54 19.04
C LEU A 32 2.51 17.70 18.70
N SER A 33 3.66 17.73 19.38
CA SER A 33 4.76 18.60 18.95
C SER A 33 5.28 18.15 17.57
N PRO A 34 5.84 19.06 16.76
CA PRO A 34 6.35 18.73 15.42
C PRO A 34 7.37 17.59 15.44
N GLU A 35 8.27 17.61 16.41
CA GLU A 35 9.27 16.56 16.58
C GLU A 35 8.62 15.21 16.87
N ARG A 36 7.71 15.13 17.85
CA ARG A 36 7.00 13.89 18.17
C ARG A 36 6.20 13.38 16.98
N PHE A 37 5.49 14.25 16.27
CA PHE A 37 4.75 13.87 15.07
C PHE A 37 5.69 13.28 14.00
N SER A 38 6.85 13.89 13.76
CA SER A 38 7.83 13.35 12.81
C SER A 38 8.38 11.97 13.18
N ILE A 39 8.53 11.68 14.49
CA ILE A 39 8.92 10.35 14.96
C ILE A 39 7.78 9.34 14.73
N PHE A 40 6.52 9.72 14.99
CA PHE A 40 5.36 8.87 14.66
C PHE A 40 5.29 8.54 13.17
N ILE A 41 5.62 9.50 12.30
CA ILE A 41 5.72 9.28 10.84
C ILE A 41 6.79 8.23 10.53
N LEU A 42 7.99 8.35 11.11
CA LEU A 42 9.06 7.38 10.91
C LEU A 42 8.69 5.97 11.42
N VAL A 43 8.12 5.90 12.62
CA VAL A 43 7.63 4.63 13.20
C VAL A 43 6.56 3.99 12.32
N ALA A 44 5.63 4.79 11.78
CA ALA A 44 4.65 4.31 10.81
C ALA A 44 5.33 3.78 9.54
N ALA A 45 6.31 4.50 9.00
CA ALA A 45 7.04 4.10 7.79
C ALA A 45 7.81 2.77 7.97
N ILE A 46 8.43 2.55 9.14
CA ILE A 46 9.04 1.27 9.51
C ILE A 46 7.97 0.17 9.58
N GLY A 47 6.85 0.44 10.26
CA GLY A 47 5.73 -0.49 10.37
C GLY A 47 5.16 -0.90 9.00
N TYR A 48 4.96 0.05 8.09
CA TYR A 48 4.53 -0.22 6.72
C TYR A 48 5.59 -0.96 5.90
N SER A 49 6.88 -0.75 6.19
CA SER A 49 7.97 -1.46 5.51
C SER A 49 8.03 -2.94 5.87
N LEU A 50 7.37 -3.39 6.96
CA LEU A 50 7.19 -4.82 7.22
C LEU A 50 6.44 -5.54 6.10
N TRP A 51 5.68 -4.82 5.26
CA TRP A 51 5.05 -5.41 4.07
C TRP A 51 6.09 -5.92 3.05
N LEU A 52 7.34 -5.46 3.09
CA LEU A 52 8.45 -6.04 2.32
C LEU A 52 8.64 -7.52 2.62
N ILE A 53 8.33 -7.95 3.84
CA ILE A 53 8.52 -9.33 4.30
C ILE A 53 7.47 -10.27 3.69
N ASP A 54 6.34 -9.76 3.19
CA ASP A 54 5.35 -10.59 2.51
C ASP A 54 5.94 -11.24 1.26
N LEU A 55 6.73 -10.54 0.44
CA LEU A 55 7.31 -11.08 -0.81
C LEU A 55 6.32 -11.87 -1.69
N GLY A 56 5.01 -11.60 -1.58
CA GLY A 56 3.94 -12.34 -2.25
C GLY A 56 3.48 -13.65 -1.59
N ILE A 57 3.91 -13.95 -0.37
CA ILE A 57 3.47 -15.10 0.44
C ILE A 57 1.94 -15.16 0.48
N VAL A 58 1.28 -14.04 0.78
CA VAL A 58 -0.18 -13.98 0.90
C VAL A 58 -0.89 -14.29 -0.42
N LYS A 59 -0.34 -13.87 -1.57
CA LYS A 59 -0.91 -14.19 -2.89
C LYS A 59 -0.81 -15.68 -3.21
N ILE A 60 0.31 -16.31 -2.88
CA ILE A 60 0.51 -17.76 -3.04
C ILE A 60 -0.48 -18.53 -2.15
N LEU A 61 -0.65 -18.09 -0.89
CA LEU A 61 -1.62 -18.67 0.02
C LEU A 61 -3.05 -18.56 -0.52
N PHE A 62 -3.44 -17.40 -1.05
CA PHE A 62 -4.74 -17.19 -1.66
C PHE A 62 -5.02 -18.23 -2.77
N VAL A 63 -4.11 -18.38 -3.73
CA VAL A 63 -4.28 -19.32 -4.86
C VAL A 63 -4.46 -20.75 -4.36
N ARG A 64 -3.62 -21.18 -3.40
CA ARG A 64 -3.66 -22.55 -2.86
C ARG A 64 -4.91 -22.81 -2.02
N LEU A 65 -5.32 -21.84 -1.21
CA LEU A 65 -6.56 -21.94 -0.43
C LEU A 65 -7.79 -21.94 -1.33
N ARG A 66 -7.80 -21.12 -2.39
CA ARG A 66 -8.91 -21.09 -3.35
C ARG A 66 -9.04 -22.41 -4.10
N ALA A 67 -7.92 -22.96 -4.59
CA ALA A 67 -7.90 -24.26 -5.23
C ALA A 67 -8.45 -25.36 -4.29
N ARG A 68 -7.98 -25.38 -3.03
CA ARG A 68 -8.47 -26.30 -2.00
C ARG A 68 -9.96 -26.15 -1.72
N PHE A 69 -10.44 -24.91 -1.59
CA PHE A 69 -11.85 -24.62 -1.34
C PHE A 69 -12.74 -25.11 -2.49
N LEU A 70 -12.34 -24.87 -3.74
CA LEU A 70 -13.08 -25.31 -4.93
C LEU A 70 -13.11 -26.83 -5.10
N THR A 71 -12.02 -27.52 -4.77
CA THR A 71 -11.98 -29.00 -4.82
C THR A 71 -12.59 -29.66 -3.60
N SER A 72 -13.09 -28.88 -2.63
CA SER A 72 -13.55 -29.38 -1.33
C SER A 72 -12.52 -30.25 -0.61
N ASP A 73 -11.23 -30.06 -0.90
CA ASP A 73 -10.15 -30.83 -0.31
C ASP A 73 -9.98 -30.44 1.16
N ARG A 74 -10.08 -31.43 2.05
CA ARG A 74 -9.95 -31.24 3.49
C ARG A 74 -8.51 -31.34 4.00
N SER A 75 -7.51 -31.51 3.13
CA SER A 75 -6.10 -31.58 3.51
C SER A 75 -5.65 -30.44 4.44
N ASP A 76 -5.12 -30.79 5.61
CA ASP A 76 -4.66 -29.84 6.62
C ASP A 76 -3.40 -29.08 6.22
N ALA A 77 -2.70 -29.52 5.17
CA ALA A 77 -1.41 -28.94 4.78
C ALA A 77 -1.52 -27.45 4.40
N VAL A 78 -2.55 -27.08 3.64
CA VAL A 78 -2.73 -25.69 3.17
C VAL A 78 -3.24 -24.78 4.30
N ALA A 79 -4.18 -25.26 5.13
CA ALA A 79 -4.61 -24.53 6.33
C ALA A 79 -3.45 -24.35 7.32
N GLY A 80 -2.59 -25.36 7.48
CA GLY A 80 -1.40 -25.27 8.32
C GLY A 80 -0.41 -24.21 7.81
N HIS A 81 -0.22 -24.09 6.50
CA HIS A 81 0.57 -23.00 5.91
C HIS A 81 -0.06 -21.63 6.18
N ALA A 82 -1.38 -21.50 6.03
CA ALA A 82 -2.09 -20.25 6.28
C ALA A 82 -2.00 -19.82 7.76
N THR A 83 -2.23 -20.74 8.69
CA THR A 83 -2.04 -20.49 10.14
C THR A 83 -0.61 -20.09 10.44
N ALA A 84 0.36 -20.78 9.84
CA ALA A 84 1.76 -20.44 10.06
C ALA A 84 2.09 -19.03 9.60
N VAL A 85 1.71 -18.63 8.38
CA VAL A 85 1.99 -17.28 7.89
C VAL A 85 1.30 -16.20 8.74
N VAL A 86 0.02 -16.39 9.12
CA VAL A 86 -0.69 -15.43 9.98
C VAL A 86 0.03 -15.28 11.33
N LEU A 87 0.46 -16.39 11.94
CA LEU A 87 1.21 -16.37 13.20
C LEU A 87 2.59 -15.73 13.02
N PHE A 88 3.29 -16.01 11.93
CA PHE A 88 4.58 -15.42 11.61
C PHE A 88 4.47 -13.88 11.54
N TYR A 89 3.46 -13.34 10.85
CA TYR A 89 3.24 -11.90 10.80
C TYR A 89 2.84 -11.31 12.15
N PHE A 90 2.05 -12.03 12.95
CA PHE A 90 1.68 -11.57 14.28
C PHE A 90 2.88 -11.49 15.23
N VAL A 91 3.74 -12.52 15.20
CA VAL A 91 4.99 -12.55 15.97
C VAL A 91 5.92 -11.43 15.49
N LEU A 92 6.08 -11.25 14.19
CA LEU A 92 6.89 -10.18 13.60
C LEU A 92 6.42 -8.79 14.03
N ALA A 93 5.11 -8.52 13.95
CA ALA A 93 4.52 -7.26 14.40
C ALA A 93 4.74 -7.02 15.91
N SER A 94 4.63 -8.07 16.72
CA SER A 94 4.80 -8.00 18.17
C SER A 94 6.26 -7.79 18.57
N ILE A 95 7.20 -8.46 17.89
CA ILE A 95 8.64 -8.23 18.06
C ILE A 95 9.00 -6.79 17.67
N GLY A 96 8.52 -6.31 16.53
CA GLY A 96 8.77 -4.93 16.10
C GLY A 96 8.22 -3.90 17.10
N ALA A 97 7.03 -4.13 17.65
CA ALA A 97 6.45 -3.27 18.69
C ALA A 97 7.28 -3.27 19.98
N LEU A 98 7.75 -4.44 20.41
CA LEU A 98 8.61 -4.59 21.58
C LEU A 98 9.96 -3.91 21.37
N LEU A 99 10.59 -4.09 20.20
CA LEU A 99 11.85 -3.43 19.87
C LEU A 99 11.69 -1.91 19.81
N CYS A 100 10.57 -1.41 19.25
CA CYS A 100 10.24 0.01 19.24
C CYS A 100 10.09 0.56 20.67
N PHE A 101 9.37 -0.16 21.54
CA PHE A 101 9.24 0.18 22.95
C PHE A 101 10.61 0.22 23.66
N ILE A 102 11.42 -0.83 23.54
CA ILE A 102 12.73 -0.93 24.18
C ILE A 102 13.63 0.20 23.71
N PHE A 103 13.71 0.42 22.39
CA PHE A 103 14.52 1.49 21.82
C PHE A 103 14.14 2.86 22.39
N MET A 104 12.84 3.16 22.43
CA MET A 104 12.37 4.43 23.00
C MET A 104 12.62 4.52 24.50
N ALA A 105 12.42 3.43 25.25
CA ALA A 105 12.66 3.40 26.70
C ALA A 105 14.14 3.58 27.07
N THR A 106 15.07 3.26 26.15
CA THR A 106 16.51 3.49 26.34
C THR A 106 16.96 4.93 26.04
N GLN A 107 16.11 5.77 25.45
CA GLN A 107 16.43 7.18 25.21
C GLN A 107 16.31 7.96 26.52
N THR A 108 17.35 8.71 26.89
CA THR A 108 17.41 9.46 28.17
C THR A 108 16.34 10.54 28.31
N SER A 109 15.79 11.01 27.18
CA SER A 109 14.74 12.04 27.14
C SER A 109 13.32 11.49 27.16
N ALA A 110 13.12 10.18 26.93
CA ALA A 110 11.79 9.60 26.75
C ALA A 110 11.26 8.99 28.05
N THR A 111 10.01 9.29 28.36
CA THR A 111 9.32 8.64 29.48
C THR A 111 8.86 7.23 29.10
N VAL A 112 8.68 6.34 30.08
CA VAL A 112 8.10 4.99 29.86
C VAL A 112 6.72 5.08 29.18
N ARG A 113 5.96 6.12 29.50
CA ARG A 113 4.67 6.41 28.87
C ARG A 113 4.83 6.66 27.37
N GLU A 114 5.77 7.50 26.97
CA GLU A 114 6.03 7.79 25.55
C GLU A 114 6.55 6.55 24.82
N ALA A 115 7.44 5.78 25.45
CA ALA A 115 7.88 4.50 24.89
C ALA A 115 6.70 3.55 24.64
N ALA A 116 5.74 3.48 25.57
CA ALA A 116 4.51 2.70 25.41
C ALA A 116 3.63 3.23 24.27
N GLU A 117 3.50 4.55 24.12
CA GLU A 117 2.77 5.17 23.00
C GLU A 117 3.39 4.76 21.65
N PHE A 118 4.72 4.81 21.51
CA PHE A 118 5.39 4.38 20.28
C PHE A 118 5.27 2.87 20.02
N GLY A 119 5.48 2.04 21.04
CA GLY A 119 5.34 0.59 20.91
C GLY A 119 3.92 0.16 20.52
N LEU A 120 2.90 0.73 21.18
CA LEU A 120 1.49 0.45 20.87
C LEU A 120 1.07 1.00 19.50
N PHE A 121 1.58 2.16 19.11
CA PHE A 121 1.34 2.71 17.78
C PHE A 121 2.00 1.86 16.69
N PHE A 122 3.24 1.42 16.89
CA PHE A 122 3.90 0.50 15.98
C PHE A 122 3.09 -0.79 15.85
N TRP A 123 2.64 -1.37 16.97
CA TRP A 123 1.82 -2.58 16.95
C TRP A 123 0.52 -2.36 16.17
N PHE A 124 -0.19 -1.26 16.44
CA PHE A 124 -1.41 -0.86 15.74
C PHE A 124 -1.22 -0.78 14.21
N ILE A 125 -0.11 -0.20 13.75
CA ILE A 125 0.21 -0.09 12.32
C ILE A 125 0.63 -1.46 11.77
N ALA A 126 1.53 -2.17 12.44
CA ALA A 126 2.10 -3.44 11.99
C ALA A 126 1.05 -4.57 11.91
N LEU A 127 0.00 -4.54 12.74
CA LEU A 127 -1.10 -5.50 12.67
C LEU A 127 -1.88 -5.45 11.35
N ASN A 128 -1.76 -4.37 10.56
CA ASN A 128 -2.29 -4.35 9.19
C ASN A 128 -1.66 -5.43 8.30
N LEU A 129 -0.43 -5.88 8.57
CA LEU A 129 0.20 -7.00 7.85
C LEU A 129 -0.55 -8.32 8.11
N VAL A 130 -0.90 -8.59 9.37
CA VAL A 130 -1.70 -9.75 9.76
C VAL A 130 -3.09 -9.67 9.14
N TRP A 131 -3.70 -8.49 9.21
CA TRP A 131 -5.01 -8.23 8.64
C TRP A 131 -5.03 -8.40 7.12
N PHE A 132 -3.98 -7.96 6.43
CA PHE A 132 -3.82 -8.17 4.99
C PHE A 132 -3.79 -9.66 4.61
N ALA A 133 -3.09 -10.50 5.39
CA ALA A 133 -3.11 -11.94 5.19
C ALA A 133 -4.53 -12.51 5.39
N LEU A 134 -5.20 -12.15 6.49
CA LEU A 134 -6.56 -12.58 6.79
C LEU A 134 -7.58 -12.14 5.74
N ARG A 135 -7.40 -10.96 5.13
CA ARG A 135 -8.22 -10.48 4.02
C ARG A 135 -8.21 -11.47 2.87
N ASN A 136 -7.02 -11.81 2.40
CA ASN A 136 -6.83 -12.68 1.24
C ASN A 136 -7.31 -14.10 1.56
N ILE A 137 -7.05 -14.60 2.77
CA ILE A 137 -7.58 -15.89 3.23
C ILE A 137 -9.11 -15.89 3.24
N SER A 138 -9.75 -14.83 3.75
CA SER A 138 -11.21 -14.71 3.80
C SER A 138 -11.82 -14.67 2.40
N ILE A 139 -11.20 -13.97 1.46
CA ILE A 139 -11.62 -13.95 0.05
C ILE A 139 -11.48 -15.35 -0.58
N ALA A 140 -10.44 -16.11 -0.25
CA ALA A 140 -10.24 -17.45 -0.81
C ALA A 140 -11.38 -18.43 -0.45
N VAL A 141 -12.02 -18.23 0.72
CA VAL A 141 -13.10 -19.08 1.25
C VAL A 141 -14.48 -18.40 1.23
N ASP A 142 -14.67 -17.39 0.37
CA ASP A 142 -15.92 -16.66 0.16
C ASP A 142 -16.50 -15.94 1.40
N GLU A 143 -15.68 -15.63 2.40
CA GLU A 143 -16.05 -14.89 3.63
C GLU A 143 -15.69 -13.39 3.56
N TYR A 144 -15.65 -12.83 2.35
CA TYR A 144 -15.25 -11.45 2.11
C TYR A 144 -16.22 -10.43 2.76
N VAL A 145 -17.52 -10.74 2.83
CA VAL A 145 -18.53 -9.82 3.42
C VAL A 145 -18.24 -9.58 4.89
N LEU A 146 -18.00 -10.64 5.67
CA LEU A 146 -17.64 -10.51 7.08
C LEU A 146 -16.37 -9.69 7.25
N PHE A 147 -15.36 -9.93 6.40
CA PHE A 147 -14.11 -9.19 6.46
C PHE A 147 -14.32 -7.69 6.23
N GLU A 148 -15.10 -7.31 5.22
CA GLU A 148 -15.38 -5.89 4.90
C GLU A 148 -16.22 -5.22 6.01
N VAL A 149 -17.14 -5.95 6.66
CA VAL A 149 -17.84 -5.45 7.86
C VAL A 149 -16.87 -5.18 9.01
N LEU A 150 -15.97 -6.12 9.29
CA LEU A 150 -14.95 -5.96 10.34
C LEU A 150 -13.98 -4.82 10.04
N GLU A 151 -13.57 -4.66 8.78
CA GLU A 151 -12.74 -3.53 8.33
C GLU A 151 -13.46 -2.19 8.52
N THR A 152 -14.77 -2.15 8.24
CA THR A 152 -15.60 -0.97 8.47
C THR A 152 -15.66 -0.61 9.95
N VAL A 153 -15.90 -1.59 10.83
CA VAL A 153 -15.90 -1.39 12.30
C VAL A 153 -14.54 -0.87 12.77
N ARG A 154 -13.45 -1.46 12.29
CA ARG A 154 -12.08 -1.05 12.64
C ARG A 154 -11.81 0.40 12.24
N ARG A 155 -12.20 0.80 11.03
CA ARG A 155 -12.03 2.17 10.52
C ARG A 155 -12.90 3.18 11.25
N ALA A 156 -14.17 2.84 11.50
CA ALA A 156 -15.08 3.68 12.28
C ALA A 156 -14.55 3.91 13.70
N GLY A 157 -14.09 2.84 14.36
CA GLY A 157 -13.41 2.93 15.66
C GLY A 157 -12.18 3.84 15.61
N TYR A 158 -11.40 3.79 14.52
CA TYR A 158 -10.27 4.67 14.34
C TYR A 158 -10.64 6.15 14.14
N PHE A 159 -11.69 6.45 13.38
CA PHE A 159 -12.20 7.81 13.23
C PHE A 159 -12.71 8.39 14.55
N ILE A 160 -13.47 7.61 15.33
CA ILE A 160 -13.97 8.01 16.64
C ILE A 160 -12.80 8.28 17.59
N ALA A 161 -11.80 7.39 17.58
CA ALA A 161 -10.60 7.50 18.39
C ALA A 161 -9.78 8.76 18.06
N LEU A 162 -9.58 9.07 16.77
CA LEU A 162 -8.91 10.29 16.33
C LEU A 162 -9.68 11.54 16.73
N ALA A 163 -11.00 11.55 16.56
CA ALA A 163 -11.84 12.65 17.01
C ALA A 163 -11.75 12.84 18.54
N ALA A 164 -11.78 11.77 19.32
CA ALA A 164 -11.67 11.83 20.78
C ALA A 164 -10.33 12.45 21.22
N VAL A 165 -9.21 12.10 20.55
CA VAL A 165 -7.90 12.72 20.83
C VAL A 165 -7.89 14.21 20.53
N LEU A 166 -8.57 14.63 19.46
CA LEU A 166 -8.74 16.06 19.15
C LEU A 166 -9.50 16.81 20.27
N PHE A 167 -10.44 16.14 20.94
CA PHE A 167 -11.18 16.68 22.09
C PHE A 167 -10.49 16.43 23.44
N GLY A 168 -9.19 16.12 23.45
CA GLY A 168 -8.36 16.05 24.66
C GLY A 168 -8.20 14.65 25.26
N LEU A 169 -8.67 13.58 24.62
CA LEU A 169 -8.37 12.22 25.06
C LEU A 169 -6.86 11.96 24.97
N PRO A 170 -6.20 11.44 26.03
CA PRO A 170 -4.78 11.13 25.96
C PRO A 170 -4.46 10.10 24.86
N LEU A 171 -3.39 10.34 24.10
CA LEU A 171 -2.97 9.48 22.99
C LEU A 171 -2.78 8.01 23.43
N LEU A 172 -2.17 7.78 24.59
CA LEU A 172 -2.02 6.42 25.13
C LEU A 172 -3.35 5.68 25.28
N VAL A 173 -4.40 6.36 25.77
CA VAL A 173 -5.72 5.75 25.96
C VAL A 173 -6.33 5.38 24.60
N MET A 174 -6.18 6.26 23.61
CA MET A 174 -6.57 5.98 22.22
C MET A 174 -5.86 4.73 21.70
N LEU A 175 -4.55 4.62 21.90
CA LEU A 175 -3.75 3.49 21.41
C LEU A 175 -4.10 2.17 22.10
N ILE A 176 -4.36 2.19 23.41
CA ILE A 176 -4.82 1.00 24.14
C ILE A 176 -6.18 0.56 23.58
N ALA A 177 -7.13 1.48 23.42
CA ALA A 177 -8.46 1.18 22.89
C ALA A 177 -8.41 0.61 21.46
N LEU A 178 -7.58 1.19 20.58
CA LEU A 178 -7.42 0.72 19.21
C LEU A 178 -6.73 -0.65 19.12
N ASN A 179 -5.75 -0.92 19.97
CA ASN A 179 -5.14 -2.25 20.03
C ASN A 179 -6.10 -3.29 20.63
N ALA A 180 -6.93 -2.92 21.61
CA ALA A 180 -8.02 -3.78 22.09
C ALA A 180 -9.06 -4.08 20.99
N LEU A 181 -9.42 -3.07 20.18
CA LEU A 181 -10.27 -3.25 19.01
C LEU A 181 -9.64 -4.20 17.99
N TRP A 182 -8.34 -4.09 17.73
CA TRP A 182 -7.60 -5.04 16.90
C TRP A 182 -7.70 -6.47 17.42
N VAL A 183 -7.47 -6.69 18.72
CA VAL A 183 -7.57 -8.02 19.34
C VAL A 183 -8.98 -8.59 19.16
N ALA A 184 -10.02 -7.79 19.37
CA ALA A 184 -11.41 -8.21 19.19
C ALA A 184 -11.69 -8.63 17.73
N VAL A 185 -11.36 -7.75 16.78
CA VAL A 185 -11.59 -7.98 15.34
C VAL A 185 -10.80 -9.18 14.82
N LEU A 186 -9.52 -9.30 15.18
CA LEU A 186 -8.68 -10.44 14.81
C LEU A 186 -9.24 -11.75 15.38
N THR A 187 -9.69 -11.74 16.64
CA THR A 187 -10.27 -12.93 17.27
C THR A 187 -11.53 -13.40 16.54
N VAL A 188 -12.44 -12.48 16.20
CA VAL A 188 -13.65 -12.81 15.45
C VAL A 188 -13.31 -13.38 14.07
N CYS A 189 -12.39 -12.74 13.34
CA CYS A 189 -11.95 -13.18 12.03
C CYS A 189 -11.29 -14.57 12.09
N ILE A 190 -10.31 -14.78 12.98
CA ILE A 190 -9.61 -16.05 13.13
C ILE A 190 -10.57 -17.18 13.52
N LYS A 191 -11.48 -16.95 14.49
CA LYS A 191 -12.50 -17.95 14.86
C LYS A 191 -13.39 -18.31 13.68
N ARG A 192 -13.75 -17.35 12.83
CA ARG A 192 -14.48 -17.65 11.59
C ARG A 192 -13.62 -18.47 10.62
N MET A 193 -12.38 -18.08 10.38
CA MET A 193 -11.51 -18.79 9.44
C MET A 193 -11.21 -20.23 9.87
N ILE A 194 -11.13 -20.50 11.17
CA ILE A 194 -11.02 -21.86 11.71
C ILE A 194 -12.30 -22.66 11.43
N ARG A 195 -13.49 -22.06 11.61
CA ARG A 195 -14.77 -22.74 11.31
C ARG A 195 -14.91 -23.13 9.84
N HIS A 196 -14.34 -22.34 8.93
CA HIS A 196 -14.32 -22.64 7.48
C HIS A 196 -13.11 -23.50 7.07
N ALA A 197 -12.39 -24.09 8.03
CA ALA A 197 -11.18 -24.91 7.79
C ALA A 197 -10.09 -24.21 6.98
N ALA A 198 -10.10 -22.87 6.92
CA ALA A 198 -9.09 -22.05 6.25
C ALA A 198 -7.82 -21.93 7.10
N LEU A 199 -7.99 -22.00 8.44
CA LEU A 199 -6.93 -22.01 9.43
C LEU A 199 -7.05 -23.23 10.34
N LEU A 200 -5.91 -23.76 10.79
CA LEU A 200 -5.86 -24.73 11.87
C LEU A 200 -5.92 -24.04 13.25
N PRO A 201 -6.63 -24.63 14.23
CA PRO A 201 -6.70 -24.11 15.60
C PRO A 201 -5.42 -24.37 16.41
N ARG A 202 -4.51 -25.21 15.90
CA ARG A 202 -3.31 -25.64 16.61
C ARG A 202 -2.10 -24.84 16.15
N ILE A 203 -1.33 -24.33 17.12
CA ILE A 203 -0.06 -23.62 16.88
C ILE A 203 1.12 -24.62 16.76
N ARG A 204 0.94 -25.85 17.24
CA ARG A 204 2.00 -26.89 17.24
C ARG A 204 2.43 -27.19 15.80
N GLY A 205 3.74 -27.17 15.56
CA GLY A 205 4.31 -27.39 14.22
C GLY A 205 4.43 -26.13 13.36
N PHE A 206 4.18 -24.93 13.91
CA PHE A 206 4.34 -23.64 13.23
C PHE A 206 5.60 -23.56 12.34
N PHE A 207 6.78 -23.80 12.92
CA PHE A 207 8.05 -23.74 12.18
C PHE A 207 8.16 -24.78 11.06
N VAL A 208 7.58 -25.97 11.26
CA VAL A 208 7.57 -27.04 10.25
C VAL A 208 6.70 -26.63 9.08
N HIS A 209 5.50 -26.11 9.33
CA HIS A 209 4.60 -25.62 8.28
C HIS A 209 5.18 -24.40 7.55
N LEU A 210 5.81 -23.45 8.26
CA LEU A 210 6.44 -22.30 7.62
C LEU A 210 7.61 -22.72 6.74
N ARG A 211 8.49 -23.62 7.23
CA ARG A 211 9.61 -24.14 6.45
C ARG A 211 9.16 -24.94 5.24
N SER A 212 8.12 -25.77 5.40
CA SER A 212 7.48 -26.51 4.32
C SER A 212 6.93 -25.57 3.26
N PHE A 213 6.22 -24.52 3.67
CA PHE A 213 5.70 -23.49 2.77
C PHE A 213 6.81 -22.80 1.98
N VAL A 214 7.86 -22.31 2.65
CA VAL A 214 8.98 -21.63 1.98
C VAL A 214 9.69 -22.57 1.01
N ARG A 215 9.94 -23.82 1.41
CA ARG A 215 10.61 -24.81 0.56
C ARG A 215 9.79 -25.14 -0.69
N ALA A 216 8.47 -25.30 -0.53
CA ALA A 216 7.57 -25.60 -1.63
C ALA A 216 7.43 -24.43 -2.63
N ASN A 217 7.59 -23.19 -2.18
CA ASN A 217 7.27 -21.99 -2.97
C ASN A 217 8.47 -21.07 -3.25
N ARG A 218 9.71 -21.53 -3.01
CA ARG A 218 10.94 -20.70 -3.13
C ARG A 218 11.05 -19.94 -4.45
N ALA A 219 10.71 -20.59 -5.57
CA ALA A 219 10.84 -20.03 -6.91
C ALA A 219 9.75 -18.99 -7.21
N GLU A 220 8.57 -19.14 -6.62
CA GLU A 220 7.48 -18.17 -6.73
C GLU A 220 7.73 -16.96 -5.83
N LEU A 221 8.23 -17.19 -4.61
CA LEU A 221 8.63 -16.14 -3.67
C LEU A 221 9.74 -15.26 -4.25
N ALA A 222 10.77 -15.84 -4.87
CA ALA A 222 11.85 -15.06 -5.49
C ALA A 222 11.34 -14.17 -6.64
N ARG A 223 10.43 -14.70 -7.48
CA ARG A 223 9.86 -13.97 -8.62
C ARG A 223 8.91 -12.86 -8.19
N SER A 224 8.01 -13.15 -7.24
CA SER A 224 7.03 -12.18 -6.72
C SER A 224 7.69 -11.12 -5.82
N GLY A 225 8.66 -11.53 -5.01
CA GLY A 225 9.34 -10.68 -4.04
C GLY A 225 10.18 -9.57 -4.67
N THR A 226 10.78 -9.79 -5.83
CA THR A 226 11.61 -8.75 -6.50
C THR A 226 10.76 -7.55 -6.95
N TYR A 227 9.60 -7.80 -7.54
CA TYR A 227 8.67 -6.73 -7.93
C TYR A 227 8.07 -6.02 -6.71
N ALA A 228 7.51 -6.79 -5.78
CA ALA A 228 6.91 -6.21 -4.57
C ALA A 228 7.92 -5.42 -3.74
N GLY A 229 9.14 -5.93 -3.62
CA GLY A 229 10.24 -5.30 -2.90
C GLY A 229 10.63 -3.95 -3.49
N SER A 230 10.78 -3.87 -4.83
CA SER A 230 11.12 -2.62 -5.49
C SER A 230 10.03 -1.55 -5.36
N GLU A 231 8.75 -1.92 -5.55
CA GLU A 231 7.64 -0.97 -5.36
C GLU A 231 7.59 -0.42 -3.93
N ILE A 232 7.61 -1.30 -2.92
CA ILE A 232 7.54 -0.87 -1.53
C ILE A 232 8.78 -0.04 -1.14
N PHE A 233 9.96 -0.39 -1.66
CA PHE A 233 11.17 0.41 -1.48
C PHE A 233 10.99 1.82 -2.05
N ILE A 234 10.57 1.96 -3.32
CA ILE A 234 10.39 3.27 -3.97
C ILE A 234 9.40 4.15 -3.20
N TYR A 235 8.32 3.55 -2.68
CA TYR A 235 7.34 4.27 -1.90
C TYR A 235 7.87 4.70 -0.53
N ASN A 236 8.53 3.80 0.22
CA ASN A 236 8.95 4.07 1.60
C ASN A 236 10.32 4.76 1.69
N TYR A 237 11.12 4.73 0.63
CA TYR A 237 12.47 5.30 0.60
C TYR A 237 12.53 6.77 1.09
N PRO A 238 11.67 7.69 0.62
CA PRO A 238 11.70 9.08 1.09
C PRO A 238 11.47 9.22 2.60
N TYR A 239 10.67 8.34 3.20
CA TYR A 239 10.37 8.38 4.63
C TYR A 239 11.58 8.04 5.51
N PHE A 240 12.60 7.38 4.97
CA PHE A 240 13.85 7.12 5.67
C PHE A 240 14.92 8.17 5.37
N VAL A 241 14.98 8.61 4.12
CA VAL A 241 16.00 9.54 3.66
C VAL A 241 15.72 10.96 4.14
N VAL A 242 14.47 11.42 4.11
CA VAL A 242 14.15 12.80 4.52
C VAL A 242 14.50 13.09 5.98
N PRO A 243 14.11 12.25 6.96
CA PRO A 243 14.54 12.47 8.34
C PRO A 243 16.06 12.41 8.52
N LEU A 244 16.74 11.54 7.75
CA LEU A 244 18.19 11.39 7.81
C LEU A 244 18.93 12.63 7.26
N LEU A 245 18.45 13.23 6.17
CA LEU A 245 19.09 14.37 5.51
C LEU A 245 18.69 15.72 6.08
N PHE A 246 17.42 15.86 6.47
CA PHE A 246 16.82 17.15 6.83
C PHE A 246 16.47 17.27 8.32
N GLY A 247 16.65 16.20 9.08
CA GLY A 247 16.30 16.13 10.50
C GLY A 247 14.82 15.87 10.76
N LEU A 248 14.50 15.84 12.05
CA LEU A 248 13.14 15.67 12.57
C LEU A 248 12.37 17.01 12.57
N GLY A 249 11.04 16.94 12.73
CA GLY A 249 10.16 18.12 12.73
C GLY A 249 9.47 18.35 11.38
N ALA A 250 9.58 19.56 10.83
CA ALA A 250 8.82 19.97 9.64
C ALA A 250 9.08 19.15 8.36
N PRO A 251 10.33 18.75 8.01
CA PRO A 251 10.57 18.07 6.73
C PRO A 251 9.86 16.71 6.59
N PRO A 252 9.89 15.79 7.59
CA PRO A 252 9.11 14.56 7.51
C PRO A 252 7.60 14.79 7.48
N ILE A 253 7.08 15.84 8.13
CA ILE A 253 5.66 16.20 8.14
C ILE A 253 5.20 16.68 6.76
N ILE A 254 5.99 17.56 6.13
CA ILE A 254 5.77 18.04 4.76
C ILE A 254 5.76 16.85 3.79
N LEU A 255 6.75 15.97 3.90
CA LEU A 255 6.83 14.76 3.09
C LEU A 255 5.60 13.88 3.30
N ASP A 256 5.26 13.53 4.54
CA ASP A 256 4.16 12.61 4.85
C ASP A 256 2.82 13.13 4.34
N THR A 257 2.55 14.41 4.55
CA THR A 257 1.30 15.05 4.13
C THR A 257 1.19 15.05 2.60
N SER A 258 2.29 15.39 1.93
CA SER A 258 2.38 15.33 0.47
C SER A 258 2.18 13.91 -0.05
N PHE A 259 2.87 12.94 0.55
CA PHE A 259 2.83 11.55 0.13
C PHE A 259 1.50 10.87 0.42
N LYS A 260 0.75 11.31 1.43
CA LYS A 260 -0.63 10.86 1.67
C LYS A 260 -1.58 11.27 0.55
N VAL A 261 -1.46 12.49 0.02
CA VAL A 261 -2.23 12.91 -1.16
C VAL A 261 -1.85 12.08 -2.38
N PHE A 262 -0.55 11.94 -2.64
CA PHE A 262 0.01 11.16 -3.73
C PHE A 262 -0.41 9.67 -3.68
N ARG A 263 -0.15 8.97 -2.58
CA ARG A 263 -0.52 7.55 -2.38
C ARG A 263 -2.04 7.34 -2.29
N GLY A 264 -2.75 8.35 -1.79
CA GLY A 264 -4.21 8.42 -1.85
C GLY A 264 -4.72 8.33 -3.28
N GLY A 265 -4.13 9.15 -4.17
CA GLY A 265 -4.32 9.08 -5.61
C GLY A 265 -4.09 7.67 -6.15
N SER A 266 -2.94 7.06 -5.85
CA SER A 266 -2.61 5.68 -6.26
C SER A 266 -3.70 4.67 -5.91
N THR A 267 -4.26 4.78 -4.71
CA THR A 267 -5.31 3.86 -4.23
C THR A 267 -6.61 4.03 -5.02
N VAL A 268 -6.98 5.27 -5.33
CA VAL A 268 -8.16 5.59 -6.15
C VAL A 268 -7.93 5.16 -7.60
N PHE A 269 -6.76 5.46 -8.18
CA PHE A 269 -6.42 5.06 -9.55
C PHE A 269 -6.41 3.55 -9.71
N GLY A 270 -5.85 2.81 -8.74
CA GLY A 270 -5.90 1.35 -8.71
C GLY A 270 -7.33 0.81 -8.73
N ALA A 271 -8.22 1.39 -7.91
CA ALA A 271 -9.63 1.01 -7.90
C ALA A 271 -10.33 1.25 -9.25
N VAL A 272 -10.00 2.33 -9.96
CA VAL A 272 -10.52 2.61 -11.30
C VAL A 272 -9.93 1.65 -12.34
N CYS A 273 -8.62 1.37 -12.30
CA CYS A 273 -7.97 0.44 -13.21
C CYS A 273 -8.58 -0.97 -13.09
N ASP A 274 -8.83 -1.45 -11.87
CA ASP A 274 -9.44 -2.76 -11.59
C ASP A 274 -10.74 -3.01 -12.38
N ILE A 275 -11.49 -1.95 -12.74
CA ILE A 275 -12.74 -1.99 -13.52
C ILE A 275 -12.48 -2.42 -14.97
N LEU A 276 -11.38 -1.96 -15.57
CA LEU A 276 -11.10 -2.14 -17.00
C LEU A 276 -10.22 -3.37 -17.26
N VAL A 277 -9.63 -3.97 -16.22
CA VAL A 277 -8.79 -5.17 -16.33
C VAL A 277 -9.46 -6.28 -17.14
N PRO A 278 -10.72 -6.70 -16.89
CA PRO A 278 -11.32 -7.79 -17.66
C PRO A 278 -11.38 -7.50 -19.16
N ARG A 279 -11.71 -6.26 -19.54
CA ARG A 279 -11.75 -5.84 -20.95
C ARG A 279 -10.35 -5.80 -21.56
N GLN A 280 -9.35 -5.30 -20.82
CA GLN A 280 -7.96 -5.27 -21.29
C GLN A 280 -7.41 -6.69 -21.48
N THR A 281 -7.67 -7.61 -20.55
CA THR A 281 -7.21 -8.99 -20.64
C THR A 281 -7.90 -9.77 -21.76
N SER A 282 -9.22 -9.58 -21.93
CA SER A 282 -9.97 -10.20 -23.04
C SER A 282 -9.49 -9.69 -24.39
N ALA A 283 -9.37 -8.37 -24.56
CA ALA A 283 -8.89 -7.79 -25.81
C ALA A 283 -7.46 -8.26 -26.16
N LEU A 284 -6.58 -8.41 -25.16
CA LEU A 284 -5.26 -8.96 -25.38
C LEU A 284 -5.30 -10.45 -25.79
N ALA A 285 -6.15 -11.25 -25.14
CA ALA A 285 -6.31 -12.67 -25.46
C ALA A 285 -6.89 -12.88 -26.87
N GLU A 286 -7.86 -12.05 -27.25
CA GLU A 286 -8.51 -12.03 -28.57
C GLU A 286 -7.64 -11.37 -29.66
N ARG A 287 -6.48 -10.80 -29.30
CA ARG A 287 -5.61 -10.04 -30.21
C ARG A 287 -6.32 -8.84 -30.85
N ASP A 288 -7.21 -8.19 -30.10
CA ASP A 288 -7.89 -6.96 -30.48
C ASP A 288 -7.12 -5.74 -29.93
N GLY A 289 -6.13 -5.30 -30.71
CA GLY A 289 -5.33 -4.10 -30.42
C GLY A 289 -6.16 -2.84 -30.21
N PRO A 290 -7.08 -2.47 -31.12
CA PRO A 290 -7.94 -1.30 -30.96
C PRO A 290 -8.76 -1.32 -29.67
N THR A 291 -9.37 -2.44 -29.30
CA THR A 291 -10.14 -2.54 -28.05
C THR A 291 -9.25 -2.44 -26.83
N LEU A 292 -8.06 -3.05 -26.85
CA LEU A 292 -7.08 -2.92 -25.76
C LEU A 292 -6.66 -1.45 -25.54
N VAL A 293 -6.37 -0.73 -26.63
CA VAL A 293 -6.01 0.69 -26.57
C VAL A 293 -7.17 1.52 -26.04
N ARG A 294 -8.39 1.32 -26.57
CA ARG A 294 -9.59 2.02 -26.09
C ARG A 294 -9.89 1.77 -24.62
N ALA A 295 -9.79 0.52 -24.16
CA ALA A 295 -9.99 0.18 -22.76
C ALA A 295 -8.95 0.83 -21.86
N THR A 296 -7.70 0.90 -22.31
CA THR A 296 -6.61 1.56 -21.58
C THR A 296 -6.77 3.08 -21.53
N LEU A 297 -7.14 3.70 -22.65
CA LEU A 297 -7.43 5.13 -22.70
C LEU A 297 -8.66 5.49 -21.85
N LEU A 298 -9.67 4.63 -21.82
CA LEU A 298 -10.83 4.80 -20.94
C LEU A 298 -10.42 4.70 -19.47
N ALA A 299 -9.55 3.75 -19.10
CA ALA A 299 -8.99 3.69 -17.75
C ALA A 299 -8.23 4.99 -17.39
N ALA A 300 -7.38 5.48 -18.30
CA ALA A 300 -6.66 6.74 -18.13
C ALA A 300 -7.60 7.94 -17.96
N ALA A 301 -8.65 8.04 -18.78
CA ALA A 301 -9.64 9.11 -18.70
C ALA A 301 -10.43 9.06 -17.38
N LEU A 302 -10.82 7.88 -16.93
CA LEU A 302 -11.52 7.71 -15.65
C LEU A 302 -10.62 8.02 -14.46
N CYS A 303 -9.33 7.68 -14.52
CA CYS A 303 -8.35 8.08 -13.50
C CYS A 303 -8.03 9.58 -13.54
N ALA A 304 -8.13 10.22 -14.71
CA ALA A 304 -7.86 11.64 -14.87
C ALA A 304 -8.90 12.51 -14.17
N LEU A 305 -10.14 12.04 -14.01
CA LEU A 305 -11.18 12.77 -13.27
C LEU A 305 -10.78 13.05 -11.80
N PRO A 306 -10.50 12.05 -10.95
CA PRO A 306 -10.05 12.32 -9.59
C PRO A 306 -8.71 13.06 -9.54
N ALA A 307 -7.78 12.78 -10.47
CA ALA A 307 -6.52 13.51 -10.54
C ALA A 307 -6.71 15.02 -10.81
N ALA A 308 -7.61 15.36 -11.74
CA ALA A 308 -7.96 16.73 -12.08
C ALA A 308 -8.69 17.44 -10.94
N VAL A 309 -9.63 16.75 -10.26
CA VAL A 309 -10.32 17.29 -9.08
C VAL A 309 -9.33 17.61 -7.96
N VAL A 310 -8.45 16.68 -7.62
CA VAL A 310 -7.43 16.91 -6.58
C VAL A 310 -6.48 18.02 -7.01
N SER A 311 -6.04 18.03 -8.26
CA SER A 311 -5.16 19.08 -8.78
C SER A 311 -5.83 20.46 -8.77
N LEU A 312 -7.12 20.55 -9.08
CA LEU A 312 -7.89 21.80 -9.00
C LEU A 312 -8.01 22.29 -7.55
N ILE A 313 -8.30 21.39 -6.61
CA ILE A 313 -8.33 21.70 -5.17
C ILE A 313 -6.95 22.22 -4.71
N LEU A 314 -5.86 21.59 -5.15
CA LEU A 314 -4.50 22.01 -4.83
C LEU A 314 -4.18 23.38 -5.46
N LEU A 315 -4.55 23.63 -6.71
CA LEU A 315 -4.26 24.90 -7.38
C LEU A 315 -5.02 26.09 -6.76
N ILE A 316 -6.27 25.88 -6.34
CA ILE A 316 -7.12 26.96 -5.80
C ILE A 316 -6.91 27.15 -4.30
N GLY A 317 -6.63 26.06 -3.58
CA GLY A 317 -6.77 26.02 -2.13
C GLY A 317 -5.64 25.35 -1.38
N ALA A 318 -4.50 25.01 -2.00
CA ALA A 318 -3.40 24.33 -1.31
C ALA A 318 -2.95 25.07 -0.03
N ASP A 319 -2.76 26.39 -0.08
CA ASP A 319 -2.27 27.14 1.08
C ASP A 319 -3.23 27.02 2.27
N ARG A 320 -4.53 27.19 2.02
CA ARG A 320 -5.56 27.05 3.06
C ARG A 320 -5.71 25.61 3.53
N LEU A 321 -5.68 24.65 2.60
CA LEU A 321 -5.81 23.24 2.90
C LEU A 321 -4.64 22.76 3.77
N PHE A 322 -3.41 23.07 3.39
CA PHE A 322 -2.23 22.64 4.15
C PHE A 322 -2.07 23.42 5.44
N ALA A 323 -2.39 24.72 5.49
CA ALA A 323 -2.43 25.46 6.75
C ALA A 323 -3.47 24.86 7.71
N PHE A 324 -4.65 24.48 7.20
CA PHE A 324 -5.66 23.80 8.00
C PHE A 324 -5.23 22.40 8.45
N LEU A 325 -4.58 21.62 7.58
CA LEU A 325 -4.13 20.27 7.91
C LEU A 325 -2.96 20.24 8.89
N LEU A 326 -2.00 21.16 8.73
CA LEU A 326 -0.73 21.14 9.45
C LEU A 326 -0.72 22.06 10.67
N GLY A 327 -1.59 23.06 10.75
CA GLY A 327 -1.58 24.04 11.83
C GLY A 327 -0.20 24.66 12.03
N SER A 328 0.30 24.64 13.27
CA SER A 328 1.65 25.11 13.62
C SER A 328 2.75 24.05 13.43
N ALA A 329 2.41 22.83 13.02
CA ALA A 329 3.37 21.72 12.96
C ALA A 329 4.39 21.87 11.82
N ALA A 330 3.97 22.39 10.68
CA ALA A 330 4.82 22.70 9.53
C ALA A 330 4.12 23.66 8.58
N THR A 331 4.90 24.46 7.85
CA THR A 331 4.41 25.29 6.73
C THR A 331 4.78 24.61 5.41
N MET A 332 3.80 24.38 4.53
CA MET A 332 4.04 23.78 3.23
C MET A 332 4.75 24.77 2.31
N PRO A 333 5.94 24.46 1.75
CA PRO A 333 6.58 25.33 0.78
C PRO A 333 5.73 25.43 -0.51
N PRO A 334 5.56 26.62 -1.11
CA PRO A 334 4.72 26.79 -2.30
C PRO A 334 5.11 25.90 -3.49
N ALA A 335 6.40 25.59 -3.60
CA ALA A 335 6.94 24.71 -4.64
C ALA A 335 6.50 23.24 -4.50
N VAL A 336 6.00 22.79 -3.34
CA VAL A 336 5.53 21.41 -3.16
C VAL A 336 4.22 21.14 -3.90
N THR A 337 3.34 22.12 -3.99
CA THR A 337 2.06 22.01 -4.72
C THR A 337 2.22 21.58 -6.18
N PRO A 338 3.04 22.26 -7.02
CA PRO A 338 3.26 21.80 -8.40
C PRO A 338 3.98 20.45 -8.47
N ILE A 339 4.89 20.13 -7.54
CA ILE A 339 5.54 18.81 -7.46
C ILE A 339 4.50 17.71 -7.23
N LEU A 340 3.55 17.94 -6.33
CA LEU A 340 2.47 17.01 -6.04
C LEU A 340 1.57 16.77 -7.26
N ILE A 341 1.25 17.81 -8.01
CA ILE A 341 0.47 17.68 -9.25
C ILE A 341 1.23 16.82 -10.26
N VAL A 342 2.52 17.07 -10.47
CA VAL A 342 3.36 16.25 -11.35
C VAL A 342 3.39 14.80 -10.89
N LEU A 343 3.57 14.55 -9.59
CA LEU A 343 3.56 13.21 -9.01
C LEU A 343 2.21 12.51 -9.21
N LEU A 344 1.08 13.20 -9.05
CA LEU A 344 -0.25 12.63 -9.28
C LEU A 344 -0.45 12.17 -10.72
N PHE A 345 -0.03 12.97 -11.71
CA PHE A 345 -0.14 12.58 -13.13
C PHE A 345 0.87 11.49 -13.52
N ALA A 346 2.08 11.53 -12.96
CA ALA A 346 3.06 10.47 -13.14
C ALA A 346 2.53 9.15 -12.55
N ASP A 347 1.89 9.20 -11.38
CA ASP A 347 1.30 8.03 -10.74
C ASP A 347 0.09 7.48 -11.47
N LEU A 348 -0.80 8.35 -11.96
CA LEU A 348 -1.88 7.96 -12.85
C LEU A 348 -1.34 7.16 -14.05
N THR A 349 -0.33 7.72 -14.72
CA THR A 349 0.30 7.10 -15.89
C THR A 349 0.94 5.75 -15.52
N LYS A 350 1.67 5.71 -14.41
CA LYS A 350 2.26 4.47 -13.89
C LYS A 350 1.19 3.44 -13.54
N MET A 351 0.11 3.80 -12.87
CA MET A 351 -0.95 2.88 -12.45
C MET A 351 -1.69 2.26 -13.63
N VAL A 352 -2.03 3.06 -14.65
CA VAL A 352 -2.67 2.57 -15.87
C VAL A 352 -1.75 1.63 -16.63
N THR A 353 -0.48 2.00 -16.80
CA THR A 353 0.50 1.18 -17.53
C THR A 353 0.86 -0.10 -16.79
N HIS A 354 1.07 -0.03 -15.47
CA HIS A 354 1.31 -1.20 -14.63
C HIS A 354 0.11 -2.13 -14.62
N SER A 355 -1.12 -1.62 -14.57
CA SER A 355 -2.32 -2.46 -14.65
C SER A 355 -2.28 -3.34 -15.90
N VAL A 356 -2.05 -2.75 -17.09
CA VAL A 356 -1.93 -3.51 -18.34
C VAL A 356 -0.76 -4.48 -18.31
N LEU A 357 0.45 -4.03 -17.94
CA LEU A 357 1.65 -4.86 -17.97
C LEU A 357 1.57 -6.05 -17.00
N VAL A 358 1.13 -5.82 -15.78
CA VAL A 358 1.01 -6.84 -14.72
C VAL A 358 -0.07 -7.85 -15.10
N HIS A 359 -1.24 -7.40 -15.56
CA HIS A 359 -2.31 -8.32 -15.95
C HIS A 359 -2.07 -9.03 -17.29
N ALA A 360 -1.19 -8.49 -18.14
CA ALA A 360 -0.71 -9.14 -19.36
C ALA A 360 0.46 -10.12 -19.12
N GLY A 361 0.96 -10.26 -17.89
CA GLY A 361 2.03 -11.20 -17.55
C GLY A 361 3.47 -10.67 -17.74
N PHE A 362 3.66 -9.38 -17.98
CA PHE A 362 4.97 -8.73 -18.20
C PHE A 362 5.74 -8.43 -16.90
N PHE A 363 5.65 -9.32 -15.91
CA PHE A 363 6.24 -9.12 -14.57
C PHE A 363 7.75 -8.86 -14.60
N ARG A 364 8.48 -9.50 -15.52
CA ARG A 364 9.94 -9.34 -15.64
C ARG A 364 10.33 -7.92 -16.03
N ASP A 365 9.57 -7.31 -16.95
CA ASP A 365 9.88 -5.96 -17.44
C ASP A 365 9.48 -4.91 -16.41
N VAL A 366 8.34 -5.10 -15.75
CA VAL A 366 7.94 -4.26 -14.62
C VAL A 366 8.96 -4.33 -13.48
N ALA A 367 9.46 -5.53 -13.14
CA ALA A 367 10.50 -5.69 -12.12
C ALA A 367 11.82 -5.03 -12.51
N ARG A 368 12.22 -5.07 -13.80
CA ARG A 368 13.42 -4.37 -14.30
C ARG A 368 13.29 -2.85 -14.15
N ILE A 369 12.13 -2.29 -14.50
CA ILE A 369 11.86 -0.86 -14.28
C ILE A 369 11.94 -0.56 -12.78
N GLY A 370 11.26 -1.33 -11.94
CA GLY A 370 11.28 -1.16 -10.49
C GLY A 370 12.70 -1.18 -9.91
N MET A 371 13.55 -2.12 -10.32
CA MET A 371 14.96 -2.15 -9.89
C MET A 371 15.75 -0.95 -10.38
N GLY A 372 15.56 -0.53 -11.64
CA GLY A 372 16.21 0.66 -12.19
C GLY A 372 15.83 1.93 -11.43
N VAL A 373 14.55 2.07 -11.08
CA VAL A 373 14.04 3.20 -10.29
C VAL A 373 14.57 3.13 -8.86
N ALA A 374 14.58 1.96 -8.22
CA ALA A 374 15.16 1.81 -6.89
C ALA A 374 16.64 2.21 -6.86
N ALA A 375 17.42 1.81 -7.87
CA ALA A 375 18.81 2.21 -8.03
C ALA A 375 18.96 3.73 -8.25
N ALA A 376 18.12 4.32 -9.11
CA ALA A 376 18.11 5.77 -9.33
C ALA A 376 17.72 6.55 -8.07
N MET A 377 16.76 6.07 -7.28
CA MET A 377 16.38 6.66 -5.99
C MET A 377 17.52 6.57 -4.97
N ALA A 378 18.20 5.42 -4.88
CA ALA A 378 19.37 5.27 -4.01
C ALA A 378 20.51 6.21 -4.42
N ALA A 379 20.79 6.32 -5.72
CA ALA A 379 21.76 7.27 -6.26
C ALA A 379 21.36 8.72 -5.98
N LEU A 380 20.07 9.04 -6.08
CA LEU A 380 19.55 10.36 -5.72
C LEU A 380 19.81 10.69 -4.24
N GLY A 381 19.59 9.77 -3.31
CA GLY A 381 19.93 10.04 -1.90
C GLY A 381 21.42 10.25 -1.68
N ALA A 382 22.27 9.44 -2.32
CA ALA A 382 23.72 9.65 -2.26
C ALA A 382 24.14 11.01 -2.82
N PHE A 383 23.54 11.42 -3.94
CA PHE A 383 23.74 12.73 -4.55
C PHE A 383 23.23 13.86 -3.66
N ALA A 384 22.08 13.70 -3.02
CA ALA A 384 21.51 14.67 -2.08
C ALA A 384 22.41 14.89 -0.86
N ILE A 385 23.01 13.81 -0.34
CA ILE A 385 24.05 13.89 0.70
C ILE A 385 25.25 14.69 0.20
N ALA A 386 25.77 14.35 -0.99
CA ALA A 386 26.99 14.96 -1.52
C ALA A 386 26.83 16.44 -1.88
N THR A 387 25.64 16.86 -2.29
CA THR A 387 25.37 18.24 -2.76
C THR A 387 24.58 19.09 -1.77
N HIS A 388 24.22 18.54 -0.61
CA HIS A 388 23.38 19.21 0.39
C HIS A 388 22.10 19.81 -0.21
N LEU A 389 21.40 19.03 -1.05
CA LEU A 389 20.11 19.46 -1.61
C LEU A 389 19.17 19.85 -0.47
N ASP A 390 18.36 20.88 -0.65
CA ASP A 390 17.23 21.15 0.25
C ASP A 390 16.07 20.17 0.01
N LEU A 391 15.05 20.22 0.88
CA LEU A 391 13.89 19.34 0.80
C LEU A 391 13.14 19.48 -0.54
N VAL A 392 13.00 20.71 -1.04
CA VAL A 392 12.22 20.97 -2.26
C VAL A 392 12.94 20.40 -3.47
N HIS A 393 14.23 20.64 -3.60
CA HIS A 393 15.07 20.09 -4.67
C HIS A 393 15.12 18.56 -4.61
N PHE A 394 15.18 17.97 -3.41
CA PHE A 394 15.07 16.52 -3.25
C PHE A 394 13.73 15.99 -3.75
N LEU A 395 12.60 16.64 -3.41
CA LEU A 395 11.27 16.27 -3.88
C LEU A 395 11.11 16.44 -5.40
N GLN A 396 11.69 17.49 -5.98
CA GLN A 396 11.71 17.69 -7.44
C GLN A 396 12.48 16.58 -8.14
N ALA A 397 13.67 16.23 -7.64
CA ALA A 397 14.48 15.16 -8.20
C ALA A 397 13.79 13.79 -8.02
N TYR A 398 13.14 13.55 -6.88
CA TYR A 398 12.31 12.36 -6.68
C TYR A 398 11.19 12.30 -7.72
N ALA A 399 10.46 13.40 -7.93
CA ALA A 399 9.41 13.48 -8.93
C ALA A 399 9.94 13.25 -10.35
N ALA A 400 11.12 13.78 -10.69
CA ALA A 400 11.76 13.54 -11.98
C ALA A 400 12.07 12.06 -12.22
N VAL A 401 12.66 11.37 -11.22
CA VAL A 401 12.91 9.92 -11.29
C VAL A 401 11.59 9.15 -11.44
N TYR A 402 10.55 9.56 -10.72
CA TYR A 402 9.22 8.94 -10.80
C TYR A 402 8.53 9.15 -12.16
N VAL A 403 8.66 10.33 -12.76
CA VAL A 403 8.18 10.62 -14.12
C VAL A 403 8.92 9.76 -15.14
N CYS A 404 10.24 9.66 -15.04
CA CYS A 404 11.03 8.78 -15.90
C CYS A 404 10.56 7.32 -15.81
N ALA A 405 10.22 6.85 -14.60
CA ALA A 405 9.64 5.52 -14.40
C ALA A 405 8.31 5.33 -15.14
N ALA A 406 7.40 6.31 -15.02
CA ALA A 406 6.09 6.28 -15.68
C ALA A 406 6.21 6.29 -17.22
N VAL A 407 7.15 7.09 -17.76
CA VAL A 407 7.45 7.11 -19.19
C VAL A 407 8.03 5.77 -19.65
N ALA A 408 9.00 5.21 -18.91
CA ALA A 408 9.57 3.90 -19.22
C ALA A 408 8.51 2.79 -19.22
N ALA A 409 7.60 2.78 -18.24
CA ALA A 409 6.47 1.85 -18.18
C ALA A 409 5.52 2.02 -19.37
N THR A 410 5.25 3.26 -19.79
CA THR A 410 4.44 3.55 -20.98
C THR A 410 5.08 2.99 -22.26
N VAL A 411 6.38 3.21 -22.45
CA VAL A 411 7.13 2.67 -23.59
C VAL A 411 7.09 1.14 -23.60
N MET A 412 7.21 0.49 -22.45
CA MET A 412 7.09 -0.97 -22.35
C MET A 412 5.68 -1.48 -22.66
N MET A 413 4.64 -0.79 -22.19
CA MET A 413 3.24 -1.14 -22.51
C MET A 413 2.98 -1.09 -24.02
N ILE A 414 3.47 -0.04 -24.70
CA ILE A 414 3.33 0.12 -26.14
C ILE A 414 4.11 -0.97 -26.89
N ARG A 415 5.37 -1.23 -26.50
CA ARG A 415 6.23 -2.21 -27.17
C ARG A 415 5.85 -3.67 -26.90
N GLY A 416 5.21 -3.95 -25.77
CA GLY A 416 4.81 -5.29 -25.34
C GLY A 416 3.33 -5.57 -25.64
N PRO A 417 2.42 -5.45 -24.65
CA PRO A 417 1.00 -5.81 -24.79
C PRO A 417 0.31 -5.22 -26.02
N PHE A 418 0.51 -3.93 -26.31
CA PHE A 418 -0.17 -3.29 -27.44
C PHE A 418 0.33 -3.85 -28.78
N ARG A 419 1.64 -3.94 -28.98
CA ARG A 419 2.21 -4.54 -30.19
C ARG A 419 1.74 -5.99 -30.37
N LEU A 420 1.74 -6.78 -29.31
CA LEU A 420 1.30 -8.18 -29.34
C LEU A 420 -0.19 -8.32 -29.68
N ALA A 421 -1.03 -7.42 -29.21
CA ALA A 421 -2.44 -7.41 -29.59
C ALA A 421 -2.60 -7.09 -31.09
N HIS A 422 -1.83 -6.14 -31.63
CA HIS A 422 -1.91 -5.78 -33.06
C HIS A 422 -1.29 -6.82 -34.01
N GLN A 423 -0.33 -7.63 -33.56
CA GLN A 423 0.34 -8.63 -34.41
C GLN A 423 -0.54 -9.84 -34.80
N GLY A 424 -1.67 -10.08 -34.13
CA GLY A 424 -2.63 -11.13 -34.51
C GLY A 424 -3.69 -10.69 -35.51
N ALA A 425 -3.98 -9.38 -35.60
CA ALA A 425 -5.01 -8.85 -36.51
C ALA A 425 -4.57 -8.84 -37.99
N ALA A 426 -3.28 -8.95 -38.27
CA ALA A 426 -2.74 -8.91 -39.63
C ALA A 426 -2.83 -10.25 -40.40
N VAL A 427 -3.32 -11.33 -39.79
CA VAL A 427 -3.40 -12.67 -40.43
C VAL A 427 -4.85 -13.14 -40.62
N ALA A 428 -5.85 -12.36 -40.21
CA ALA A 428 -7.25 -12.74 -40.41
C ALA A 428 -7.81 -12.16 -41.73
N GLN A 429 -7.59 -12.86 -42.85
CA GLN A 429 -8.47 -12.89 -44.02
C GLN A 429 -8.05 -13.99 -45.02
N PRO A 430 -8.99 -14.59 -45.77
CA PRO A 430 -10.17 -15.33 -45.35
C PRO A 430 -10.01 -16.83 -45.68
N ALA A 431 -10.85 -17.68 -45.10
CA ALA A 431 -11.06 -19.03 -45.60
C ALA A 431 -11.49 -18.96 -47.07
N ILE A 432 -10.61 -19.41 -47.98
CA ILE A 432 -10.98 -19.77 -49.34
C ILE A 432 -11.15 -21.29 -49.36
N ARG A 433 -12.43 -21.68 -49.29
CA ARG A 433 -13.08 -22.97 -49.61
C ARG A 433 -12.40 -24.26 -49.17
#